data_AF-A0AA41SCL6-F1
#
_entry.id   AF-A0AA41SCL6-F1
#
_cell.length_a   1.000
_cell.length_b   1.000
_cell.length_c   1.000
_cell.angle_alpha   90.00
_cell.angle_beta   90.00
_cell.angle_gamma   90.00
#
_symmetry.space_group_name_H-M   'P 1'
#
loop_
_entity.id
_entity.type
_entity.pdbx_description
1 polymer ?
#
loop_
_entity_poly.entity_id
_entity_poly.type
_entity_poly.pdbx_seq_one_letter_code
_entity_poly.pdbx_strand_id
1 'polypeptide(L)' 'MAEVERYCVVTGGRGFAARHLVTVLIEYREWLVRVVDLGPEIKLEPYEEEGVLGEALQSGRAQYVSADLRDKTQVIK' A
#
# COMPACT_ATOMS: atom_id res chain seq x y z
N MET A 1 -6.15 -23.69 -11.08
CA MET A 1 -5.31 -23.59 -9.87
C MET A 1 -5.66 -22.28 -9.22
N ALA A 2 -6.14 -22.25 -7.97
CA ALA A 2 -6.41 -20.97 -7.31
C ALA A 2 -5.06 -20.25 -7.16
N GLU A 3 -4.92 -19.10 -7.80
CA GLU A 3 -3.74 -18.24 -7.64
C GLU A 3 -3.62 -17.89 -6.16
N VAL A 4 -2.51 -18.24 -5.52
CA VAL A 4 -2.27 -17.86 -4.13
C VAL A 4 -2.05 -16.35 -4.14
N GLU A 5 -3.01 -15.60 -3.60
CA GLU A 5 -2.86 -14.16 -3.41
C GLU A 5 -1.61 -13.86 -2.59
N ARG A 6 -0.63 -13.21 -3.21
CA ARG A 6 0.60 -12.81 -2.52
C ARG A 6 0.42 -11.41 -1.96
N TYR A 7 0.56 -11.28 -0.65
CA TYR A 7 0.47 -9.99 0.02
C TYR A 7 1.87 -9.42 0.25
N CYS A 8 2.06 -8.14 -0.06
CA CYS A 8 3.25 -7.39 0.29
C CYS A 8 2.88 -6.22 1.21
N VAL A 9 3.52 -6.14 2.38
CA VAL A 9 3.32 -5.04 3.32
C VAL A 9 4.45 -4.03 3.14
N VAL A 10 4.12 -2.78 2.83
CA VAL A 10 5.06 -1.67 2.72
C VAL A 10 4.86 -0.73 3.90
N THR A 11 5.85 -0.61 4.76
CA THR A 11 5.83 0.26 5.93
C THR A 11 6.43 1.64 5.62
N GLY A 12 5.87 2.71 6.18
CA GLY A 12 6.36 4.08 5.91
C GLY A 12 5.87 4.63 4.58
N GLY A 13 4.62 4.31 4.22
CA GLY A 13 4.02 4.51 2.91
C GLY A 13 3.88 5.93 2.39
N ARG A 14 3.95 6.95 3.26
CA ARG A 14 3.68 8.33 2.85
C ARG A 14 4.86 9.01 2.14
N GLY A 15 6.08 8.46 2.24
CA GLY A 15 7.27 9.03 1.61
C GLY A 15 7.45 8.63 0.14
N PHE A 16 8.18 9.44 -0.63
CA PHE A 16 8.37 9.23 -2.08
C PHE A 16 8.90 7.84 -2.44
N ALA A 17 9.86 7.33 -1.66
CA ALA A 17 10.49 6.03 -1.92
C ALA A 17 9.49 4.88 -1.74
N ALA A 18 8.67 4.94 -0.69
CA ALA A 18 7.65 3.94 -0.44
C ALA A 18 6.56 3.97 -1.51
N ARG A 19 6.11 5.15 -1.93
CA ARG A 19 5.15 5.30 -3.03
C ARG A 19 5.68 4.71 -4.34
N HIS A 20 6.93 5.00 -4.69
CA HIS A 20 7.55 4.42 -5.87
C HIS A 20 7.65 2.89 -5.78
N LEU A 21 8.06 2.34 -4.63
CA LEU A 21 8.10 0.89 -4.40
C LEU A 21 6.71 0.26 -4.55
N VAL A 22 5.67 0.87 -4.00
CA VAL A 22 4.29 0.39 -4.12
C VAL A 22 3.86 0.35 -5.58
N THR A 23 4.11 1.41 -6.35
CA THR A 23 3.83 1.45 -7.80
C THR A 23 4.51 0.29 -8.53
N VAL A 24 5.80 0.08 -8.28
CA VAL A 24 6.54 -1.02 -8.89
C VAL A 24 5.90 -2.36 -8.54
N LEU A 25 5.63 -2.65 -7.26
CA LEU A 25 5.00 -3.90 -6.82
C LEU A 25 3.63 -4.15 -7.49
N ILE A 26 2.83 -3.11 -7.67
CA ILE A 26 1.52 -3.16 -8.34
C ILE A 26 1.67 -3.52 -9.83
N GLU A 27 2.68 -2.98 -10.50
CA GLU A 27 2.95 -3.22 -11.92
C GLU A 27 3.41 -4.64 -12.21
N TYR A 28 4.09 -5.30 -11.27
CA TYR A 28 4.41 -6.73 -11.37
C TYR A 28 3.17 -7.64 -11.40
N ARG A 29 1.97 -7.13 -11.05
CA ARG A 29 0.67 -7.85 -11.05
C ARG A 29 0.62 -9.13 -10.20
N GLU A 30 1.69 -9.47 -9.50
CA GLU A 30 1.78 -10.64 -8.60
C GLU A 30 1.31 -10.35 -7.17
N TRP A 31 1.25 -9.07 -6.78
CA TRP A 31 1.09 -8.67 -5.38
C TRP A 31 -0.18 -7.87 -5.12
N LEU A 32 -0.85 -8.18 -4.01
CA LEU A 32 -1.76 -7.27 -3.32
C LEU A 32 -0.96 -6.48 -2.27
N VAL A 33 -0.98 -5.16 -2.37
CA VAL A 33 -0.14 -4.30 -1.53
C VAL A 33 -0.93 -3.76 -0.34
N ARG A 34 -0.31 -3.78 0.84
CA ARG A 34 -0.81 -3.11 2.05
C ARG A 34 0.20 -2.07 2.49
N VAL A 35 -0.20 -0.81 2.39
CA VAL A 35 0.63 0.34 2.77
C VAL A 35 0.31 0.67 4.23
N VAL A 36 1.28 0.45 5.12
CA VAL A 36 1.11 0.70 6.55
C VAL A 36 1.94 1.91 6.98
N ASP A 37 1.29 2.88 7.61
CA ASP A 37 1.96 4.09 8.10
C ASP A 37 1.20 4.63 9.33
N LEU A 38 1.87 5.47 10.12
CA LEU A 38 1.29 6.08 11.31
C LEU A 38 0.22 7.15 10.98
N GLY A 39 0.32 7.79 9.82
CA GLY A 39 -0.63 8.83 9.41
C GLY A 39 -2.04 8.27 9.17
N PRO A 40 -3.11 9.05 9.40
CA PRO A 40 -4.49 8.58 9.22
C PRO A 40 -4.84 8.30 7.75
N GLU A 41 -4.15 8.94 6.82
CA GLU A 41 -4.40 8.85 5.38
C GLU A 41 -3.13 9.06 4.56
N ILE A 42 -3.11 8.53 3.34
CA ILE A 42 -2.14 8.87 2.31
C ILE A 42 -2.72 9.97 1.42
N LYS A 43 -2.05 11.12 1.36
CA LYS A 43 -2.39 12.20 0.44
C LYS A 43 -1.57 12.04 -0.83
N LEU A 44 -2.26 11.69 -1.91
CA LEU A 44 -1.68 11.58 -3.23
C LEU A 44 -1.58 12.96 -3.87
N GLU A 45 -0.55 13.17 -4.66
CA GLU A 45 -0.52 14.29 -5.59
C GLU A 45 -1.49 14.03 -6.76
N PRO A 46 -1.98 15.06 -7.47
CA PRO A 46 -2.97 14.87 -8.53
C PRO A 46 -2.55 13.84 -9.61
N TYR A 47 -1.25 13.80 -9.96
CA TYR A 47 -0.73 12.84 -10.92
C TYR A 47 -0.65 11.40 -10.38
N GLU A 48 -0.61 11.23 -9.05
CA GLU A 48 -0.64 9.92 -8.40
C GLU A 48 -2.07 9.39 -8.29
N GLU A 49 -3.06 10.27 -8.12
CA GLU A 49 -4.50 9.94 -8.07
C GLU A 49 -4.99 9.35 -9.40
N GLU A 50 -4.60 9.95 -10.52
CA GLU A 50 -4.90 9.48 -11.86
C GLU A 50 -3.92 8.37 -12.34
N GLY A 51 -2.89 8.08 -11.55
CA GLY A 51 -1.84 7.13 -11.86
C GLY A 51 -2.07 5.72 -11.30
N VAL A 52 -1.02 4.89 -11.42
CA VAL A 52 -1.04 3.48 -10.98
C VAL A 52 -1.41 3.32 -9.50
N LEU A 53 -0.88 4.21 -8.65
CA LEU A 53 -1.12 4.15 -7.21
C LEU A 53 -2.57 4.47 -6.85
N GLY A 54 -3.15 5.53 -7.43
CA GLY A 54 -4.55 5.90 -7.26
C GLY A 54 -5.50 4.81 -7.77
N GLU A 55 -5.27 4.28 -8.98
CA GLU A 55 -6.06 3.17 -9.54
C GLU A 55 -5.99 1.92 -8.64
N ALA A 56 -4.81 1.59 -8.11
CA ALA A 56 -4.64 0.43 -7.24
C ALA A 56 -5.38 0.59 -5.91
N LEU A 57 -5.40 1.79 -5.34
CA LEU A 57 -6.15 2.08 -4.12
C LEU A 57 -7.67 2.01 -4.36
N GLN A 58 -8.15 2.51 -5.50
CA GLN A 58 -9.57 2.44 -5.87
C GLN A 58 -10.02 1.00 -6.19
N SER A 59 -9.18 0.22 -6.87
CA SER A 59 -9.46 -1.17 -7.23
C SER A 59 -9.23 -2.18 -6.09
N GLY A 60 -8.64 -1.75 -4.96
CA GLY A 60 -8.31 -2.61 -3.82
C GLY A 60 -7.05 -3.44 -3.99
N ARG A 61 -6.33 -3.30 -5.12
CA ARG A 61 -5.00 -3.91 -5.33
C ARG A 61 -3.95 -3.33 -4.38
N ALA A 62 -4.14 -2.09 -3.94
CA ALA A 62 -3.46 -1.50 -2.82
C ALA A 62 -4.48 -1.10 -1.75
N GLN A 63 -4.10 -1.15 -0.48
CA GLN A 63 -4.91 -0.61 0.62
C GLN A 63 -4.00 0.11 1.61
N TYR A 64 -4.42 1.30 2.04
CA TYR A 64 -3.76 2.05 3.09
C TYR A 64 -4.31 1.65 4.46
N VAL A 65 -3.43 1.39 5.41
CA VAL A 65 -3.75 1.01 6.78
C VAL A 65 -3.00 1.93 7.73
N SER A 66 -3.73 2.77 8.45
CA SER A 66 -3.17 3.58 9.53
C SER A 66 -2.90 2.70 10.75
N ALA A 67 -1.65 2.54 11.14
CA ALA A 67 -1.26 1.77 12.33
C ALA A 67 0.05 2.26 12.94
N ASP A 68 0.15 2.27 14.27
CA ASP A 68 1.42 2.45 14.97
C ASP A 68 2.15 1.10 15.06
N LEU A 69 3.17 0.91 14.23
CA LEU A 69 3.97 -0.32 14.21
C LEU A 69 4.77 -0.57 15.51
N ARG A 70 4.88 0.43 16.39
CA ARG A 70 5.49 0.28 17.71
C ARG A 70 4.51 -0.33 18.72
N ASP A 71 3.21 -0.22 18.46
CA ASP A 71 2.15 -0.85 19.23
C ASP A 71 1.85 -2.24 18.66
N LYS A 72 2.32 -3.28 19.37
CA LYS A 72 2.11 -4.67 18.95
C LYS A 72 0.64 -5.05 18.81
N THR A 73 -0.26 -4.41 19.55
CA THR A 73 -1.70 -4.71 19.49
C THR A 73 -2.33 -4.28 18.16
N GLN A 74 -1.67 -3.39 17.42
CA GLN A 74 -2.10 -2.91 16.10
C GLN A 74 -1.46 -3.70 14.95
N VAL A 75 -0.48 -4.56 15.23
CA VAL A 75 0.27 -5.34 14.22
C VAL A 75 -0.07 -6.82 14.31
N ILE A 76 -0.23 -7.34 15.53
CA ILE A 76 -0.50 -8.74 15.80
C ILE A 76 -2.01 -8.88 16.02
N LYS A 77 -2.59 -9.88 15.35
CA LYS A 77 -3.99 -10.28 15.53
C LYS A 77 -4.09 -11.46 16.50
#